data_AF-A0A7S4IUZ9-F1
#
_entry.id   AF-A0A7S4IUZ9-F1
#
_cell.length_a   1.000
_cell.length_b   1.000
_cell.length_c   1.000
_cell.angle_alpha   90.00
_cell.angle_beta   90.00
_cell.angle_gamma   90.00
#
_symmetry.space_group_name_H-M   'P 1'
#
loop_
_entity.id
_entity.type
_entity.pdbx_description
1 polymer ?
#
loop_
_entity_poly.entity_id
_entity_poly.type
_entity_poly.pdbx_seq_one_letter_code
_entity_poly.pdbx_strand_id
1 'polypeptide(L)'
;ELSDCISQAYAEADPAMYVGAGVTADLRQIGLQFDTIVTAALAVHALNNKEMLDGRYITAEQWSNEIRNIVWEGLTGQVSFYTNGDRKGDLEIVYYDPESNNYISAAIIPEDGSELTFTKEIVWFSNSTEYPDLDVREPFHYWSCEHSELRY
;
A
#
# COMPACT_ATOMS: atom_id res chain seq x y z
N GLU A 1 3.45 -9.08 -18.69
CA GLU A 1 4.75 -9.48 -19.29
C GLU A 1 5.95 -9.11 -18.41
N LEU A 2 6.27 -7.84 -18.11
CA LEU A 2 7.41 -7.51 -17.25
C LEU A 2 7.14 -7.80 -15.74
N SER A 3 5.94 -7.48 -15.26
CA SER A 3 5.52 -7.70 -13.87
C SER A 3 5.46 -9.20 -13.51
N ASP A 4 5.00 -10.05 -14.44
CA ASP A 4 4.94 -11.51 -14.24
C ASP A 4 6.36 -12.12 -14.13
N CYS A 5 7.27 -11.70 -15.02
CA CYS A 5 8.65 -12.16 -15.03
C CYS A 5 9.38 -11.84 -13.72
N ILE A 6 9.14 -10.66 -13.18
CA ILE A 6 9.77 -10.18 -11.94
C ILE A 6 9.18 -10.87 -10.71
N SER A 7 7.84 -10.99 -10.65
CA SER A 7 7.16 -11.71 -9.56
C SER A 7 7.64 -13.15 -9.48
N GLN A 8 7.79 -13.78 -10.64
CA GLN A 8 8.31 -15.14 -10.77
C GLN A 8 9.79 -15.23 -10.38
N ALA A 9 10.63 -14.30 -10.83
CA ALA A 9 12.04 -14.24 -10.43
C ALA A 9 12.22 -14.05 -8.92
N TYR A 10 11.35 -13.27 -8.26
CA TYR A 10 11.37 -13.11 -6.80
C TYR A 10 10.94 -14.39 -6.07
N ALA A 11 9.89 -15.04 -6.57
CA ALA A 11 9.42 -16.32 -6.02
C ALA A 11 10.46 -17.44 -6.18
N GLU A 12 11.26 -17.40 -7.25
CA GLU A 12 12.28 -18.41 -7.57
C GLU A 12 13.68 -18.07 -7.00
N ALA A 13 13.88 -16.87 -6.43
CA ALA A 13 15.19 -16.44 -5.93
C ALA A 13 15.59 -17.17 -4.64
N ASP A 14 16.88 -17.51 -4.54
CA ASP A 14 17.45 -18.25 -3.40
C ASP A 14 17.46 -17.40 -2.11
N PRO A 15 16.71 -17.81 -1.06
CA PRO A 15 16.70 -17.11 0.23
C PRO A 15 18.07 -17.00 0.90
N ALA A 16 18.99 -17.93 0.62
CA ALA A 16 20.35 -17.90 1.19
C ALA A 16 21.23 -16.82 0.55
N MET A 17 20.95 -16.45 -0.70
CA MET A 17 21.63 -15.39 -1.43
C MET A 17 20.94 -14.02 -1.24
N TYR A 18 19.61 -14.03 -1.20
CA TYR A 18 18.76 -12.87 -1.05
C TYR A 18 17.84 -13.08 0.15
N VAL A 19 18.28 -12.65 1.33
CA VAL A 19 17.53 -12.81 2.58
C VAL A 19 16.10 -12.27 2.40
N GLY A 20 15.11 -13.16 2.56
CA GLY A 20 13.68 -12.86 2.40
C GLY A 20 13.06 -13.30 1.07
N ALA A 21 13.85 -13.66 0.06
CA ALA A 21 13.36 -14.27 -1.18
C ALA A 21 12.82 -15.69 -0.96
N GLY A 22 11.94 -16.19 -1.83
CA GLY A 22 11.42 -17.57 -1.77
C GLY A 22 10.52 -17.93 -0.57
N VAL A 23 10.37 -17.05 0.42
CA VAL A 23 9.29 -17.14 1.42
C VAL A 23 8.02 -16.53 0.80
N THR A 24 6.83 -16.99 1.18
CA THR A 24 5.60 -16.21 0.96
C THR A 24 5.71 -14.93 1.77
N ALA A 25 6.43 -13.96 1.20
CA ALA A 25 6.54 -12.62 1.69
C ALA A 25 5.13 -12.07 1.89
N ASP A 26 4.93 -11.29 2.94
CA ASP A 26 3.87 -10.30 2.88
C ASP A 26 4.24 -9.34 1.74
N LEU A 27 3.71 -9.64 0.55
CA LEU A 27 4.04 -8.97 -0.71
C LEU A 27 3.80 -7.46 -0.61
N ARG A 28 3.01 -7.00 0.37
CA ARG A 28 2.76 -5.58 0.60
C ARG A 28 4.03 -4.80 0.94
N GLN A 29 4.88 -5.29 1.85
CA GLN A 29 6.08 -4.53 2.24
C GLN A 29 7.22 -4.67 1.23
N ILE A 30 7.46 -5.90 0.78
CA ILE A 30 8.53 -6.19 -0.18
C ILE A 30 8.20 -5.60 -1.54
N GLY A 31 6.92 -5.61 -1.95
CA GLY A 31 6.46 -4.99 -3.18
C GLY A 31 6.72 -3.48 -3.20
N LEU A 32 6.50 -2.77 -2.10
CA LEU A 32 6.80 -1.33 -2.02
C LEU A 32 8.30 -1.03 -2.17
N GLN A 33 9.16 -1.84 -1.55
CA GLN A 33 10.62 -1.71 -1.70
C GLN A 33 11.06 -1.99 -3.13
N PHE A 34 10.52 -3.04 -3.73
CA PHE A 34 10.78 -3.39 -5.12
C PHE A 34 10.38 -2.24 -6.05
N ASP A 35 9.16 -1.74 -5.92
CA ASP A 35 8.63 -0.65 -6.73
C ASP A 35 9.46 0.63 -6.59
N THR A 36 9.99 0.89 -5.38
CA THR A 36 10.89 2.00 -5.12
C THR A 36 12.20 1.86 -5.89
N ILE A 37 12.83 0.68 -5.86
CA ILE A 37 14.11 0.42 -6.55
C ILE A 37 13.94 0.55 -8.06
N VAL A 38 12.88 -0.04 -8.62
CA VAL A 38 12.63 0.05 -10.06
C VAL A 38 12.30 1.48 -10.47
N THR A 39 11.52 2.22 -9.69
CA THR A 39 11.26 3.65 -9.94
C THR A 39 12.56 4.44 -9.97
N ALA A 40 13.49 4.19 -9.03
CA ALA A 40 14.79 4.84 -9.04
C ALA A 40 15.60 4.48 -10.30
N ALA A 41 15.62 3.22 -10.72
CA ALA A 41 16.29 2.79 -11.94
C ALA A 41 15.69 3.43 -13.21
N LEU A 42 14.36 3.53 -13.28
CA LEU A 42 13.65 4.23 -14.36
C LEU A 42 14.00 5.72 -14.38
N ALA A 43 14.14 6.37 -13.22
CA ALA A 43 14.57 7.77 -13.14
C ALA A 43 15.99 7.97 -13.66
N VAL A 44 16.92 7.08 -13.28
CA VAL A 44 18.29 7.07 -13.81
C VAL A 44 18.26 6.92 -15.33
N HIS A 45 17.47 5.97 -15.85
CA HIS A 45 17.35 5.76 -17.29
C HIS A 45 16.79 6.99 -18.02
N ALA A 46 15.76 7.64 -17.46
CA ALA A 46 15.18 8.86 -18.01
C ALA A 46 16.18 10.02 -18.05
N LEU A 47 16.96 10.21 -16.98
CA LEU A 47 18.02 11.22 -16.91
C LEU A 47 19.17 10.92 -17.89
N ASN A 48 19.53 9.65 -18.06
CA ASN A 48 20.52 9.21 -19.04
C ASN A 48 20.09 9.58 -20.46
N ASN A 49 18.82 9.29 -20.81
CA ASN A 49 18.27 9.60 -22.13
C ASN A 49 18.17 11.11 -22.40
N LYS A 50 18.27 11.94 -21.36
CA LYS A 50 18.35 13.39 -21.43
C LYS A 50 19.79 13.93 -21.46
N GLU A 51 20.78 13.05 -21.54
CA GLU A 51 22.22 13.38 -21.49
C GLU A 51 22.59 14.16 -20.22
N MET A 52 21.87 13.93 -19.12
CA MET A 52 22.07 14.64 -17.87
C MET A 52 23.11 13.97 -16.95
N LEU A 53 23.44 12.70 -17.21
CA LEU A 53 24.40 11.93 -16.41
C LEU A 53 25.87 12.14 -16.80
N ASP A 54 26.17 12.86 -17.89
CA ASP A 54 27.52 13.05 -18.43
C ASP A 54 28.36 14.09 -17.66
N GLY A 55 28.50 13.89 -16.35
CA GLY A 55 29.40 14.68 -15.49
C GLY A 55 28.85 16.02 -14.99
N ARG A 56 27.55 16.27 -15.18
CA ARG A 56 26.87 17.44 -14.59
C ARG A 56 26.25 17.05 -13.24
N TYR A 57 26.29 17.99 -12.28
CA TYR A 57 25.54 17.85 -11.04
C TYR A 57 24.04 17.91 -11.36
N ILE A 58 23.31 16.86 -11.00
CA ILE A 58 21.85 16.82 -11.09
C ILE A 58 21.29 17.29 -9.74
N THR A 59 20.46 18.32 -9.77
CA THR A 59 19.87 18.87 -8.54
C THR A 59 18.81 17.92 -7.98
N ALA A 60 18.54 18.03 -6.68
CA ALA A 60 17.45 17.27 -6.06
C ALA A 60 16.09 17.55 -6.74
N GLU A 61 15.86 18.80 -7.18
CA GLU A 61 14.65 19.18 -7.91
C GLU A 61 14.53 18.43 -9.24
N GLN A 62 15.62 18.29 -10.00
CA GLN A 62 15.62 17.53 -11.25
C GLN A 62 15.31 16.05 -11.00
N TRP A 63 15.94 15.44 -10.00
CA TRP A 63 15.61 14.06 -9.59
C TRP A 63 14.14 13.91 -9.22
N SER A 64 13.62 14.79 -8.36
CA SER A 64 12.21 14.74 -7.93
C SER A 64 11.25 14.96 -9.09
N ASN A 65 11.59 15.80 -10.07
CA ASN A 65 10.77 16.00 -11.26
C ASN A 65 10.74 14.76 -12.15
N GLU A 66 11.88 14.10 -12.36
CA GLU A 66 11.90 12.86 -13.14
C GLU A 66 11.16 11.74 -12.45
N ILE A 67 11.38 11.54 -11.15
CA ILE A 67 10.68 10.51 -10.36
C ILE A 67 9.17 10.69 -10.42
N ARG A 68 8.66 11.93 -10.25
CA ARG A 68 7.22 12.21 -10.30
C ARG A 68 6.58 11.99 -11.67
N ASN A 69 7.36 11.98 -12.75
CA ASN A 69 6.88 11.72 -14.11
C ASN A 69 6.86 10.23 -14.49
N ILE A 70 7.37 9.36 -13.62
CA ILE A 70 7.40 7.92 -13.87
C ILE A 70 6.02 7.33 -13.60
N VAL A 71 5.53 6.56 -14.58
CA VAL A 71 4.31 5.75 -14.48
C VAL A 71 4.60 4.37 -15.04
N TRP A 72 4.36 3.33 -14.26
CA TRP A 72 4.55 1.94 -14.66
C TRP A 72 3.74 0.98 -13.79
N GLU A 73 3.60 -0.28 -14.20
CA GLU A 73 2.88 -1.32 -13.46
C GLU A 73 3.85 -2.10 -12.56
N GLY A 74 3.76 -1.88 -11.25
CA GLY A 74 4.61 -2.50 -10.22
C GLY A 74 4.04 -3.77 -9.62
N LEU A 75 4.67 -4.26 -8.56
CA LEU A 75 4.19 -5.41 -7.79
C LEU A 75 3.00 -5.06 -6.90
N THR A 76 2.84 -3.79 -6.56
CA THR A 76 1.73 -3.29 -5.74
C THR A 76 0.71 -2.50 -6.55
N GLY A 77 0.61 -2.81 -7.85
CA GLY A 77 -0.23 -2.11 -8.82
C GLY A 77 0.48 -0.95 -9.50
N GLN A 78 -0.29 -0.07 -10.15
CA GLN A 78 0.25 1.10 -10.83
C GLN A 78 1.05 1.99 -9.86
N VAL A 79 2.27 2.33 -10.26
CA VAL A 79 3.14 3.26 -9.56
C VAL A 79 3.06 4.60 -10.27
N SER A 80 2.52 5.61 -9.58
CA SER A 80 2.51 7.00 -10.04
C SER A 80 2.49 7.93 -8.83
N PHE A 81 2.78 9.22 -9.03
CA PHE A 81 2.99 10.16 -7.92
C PHE A 81 2.17 11.45 -8.06
N TYR A 82 1.79 12.02 -6.92
CA TYR A 82 1.29 13.38 -6.84
C TYR A 82 2.42 14.41 -6.97
N THR A 83 2.04 15.68 -7.13
CA THR A 83 2.99 16.79 -7.22
C THR A 83 3.83 16.96 -5.95
N ASN A 84 3.33 16.56 -4.78
CA ASN A 84 4.09 16.59 -3.53
C ASN A 84 5.06 15.39 -3.38
N GLY A 85 5.02 14.40 -4.28
CA GLY A 85 5.87 13.21 -4.24
C GLY A 85 5.24 12.00 -3.55
N ASP A 86 4.03 12.13 -3.00
CA ASP A 86 3.30 10.99 -2.45
C ASP A 86 2.89 10.04 -3.58
N ARG A 87 2.96 8.74 -3.31
CA ARG A 87 2.48 7.73 -4.26
C ARG A 87 0.96 7.78 -4.33
N LYS A 88 0.42 7.73 -5.54
CA LYS A 88 -0.99 7.48 -5.79
C LYS A 88 -1.27 5.99 -5.70
N GLY A 89 -2.33 5.64 -5.01
CA GLY A 89 -2.79 4.26 -4.88
C GLY A 89 -3.84 4.15 -3.79
N ASP A 90 -4.68 3.13 -3.93
CA ASP A 90 -5.70 2.83 -2.95
C ASP A 90 -5.07 2.38 -1.63
N LEU A 91 -5.77 2.60 -0.52
CA LEU A 91 -5.40 2.04 0.77
C LEU A 91 -6.26 0.81 1.06
N GLU A 92 -5.67 -0.17 1.71
CA GLU A 92 -6.35 -1.41 2.07
C GLU A 92 -6.58 -1.47 3.58
N ILE A 93 -7.81 -1.76 3.99
CA ILE A 93 -8.15 -2.11 5.38
C ILE A 93 -8.04 -3.61 5.51
N VAL A 94 -7.17 -4.05 6.42
CA VAL A 94 -6.92 -5.47 6.69
C VAL A 94 -7.15 -5.82 8.15
N TYR A 95 -7.60 -7.05 8.40
CA TYR A 95 -7.60 -7.64 9.73
C TYR A 95 -6.71 -8.89 9.75
N TYR A 96 -6.19 -9.22 10.92
CA TYR A 96 -5.42 -10.43 11.11
C TYR A 96 -6.35 -11.61 11.40
N ASP A 97 -6.28 -12.65 10.59
CA ASP A 97 -6.96 -13.92 10.81
C ASP A 97 -6.00 -14.92 11.48
N PRO A 98 -6.25 -15.29 12.75
CA PRO A 98 -5.40 -16.23 13.47
C PRO A 98 -5.52 -17.67 12.96
N GLU A 99 -6.60 -18.06 12.29
CA GLU A 99 -6.77 -19.43 11.78
C GLU A 99 -5.88 -19.67 10.57
N SER A 100 -5.86 -18.73 9.63
CA SER A 100 -4.95 -18.79 8.47
C SER A 100 -3.56 -18.21 8.76
N ASN A 101 -3.35 -17.60 9.93
CA ASN A 101 -2.12 -16.90 10.32
C ASN A 101 -1.70 -15.88 9.24
N ASN A 102 -2.66 -15.08 8.78
CA ASN A 102 -2.48 -14.16 7.67
C ASN A 102 -3.33 -12.88 7.84
N TYR A 103 -2.96 -11.81 7.16
CA TYR A 103 -3.77 -10.60 7.08
C TYR A 103 -4.71 -10.67 5.88
N ILE A 104 -6.00 -10.47 6.12
CA ILE A 104 -7.05 -10.55 5.13
C ILE A 104 -7.55 -9.15 4.79
N SER A 105 -7.60 -8.84 3.50
CA SER A 105 -8.26 -7.64 2.96
C SER A 105 -9.75 -7.65 3.25
N ALA A 106 -10.24 -6.58 3.87
CA ALA A 106 -11.65 -6.41 4.22
C ALA A 106 -12.30 -5.25 3.48
N ALA A 107 -11.55 -4.20 3.17
CA ALA A 107 -12.05 -3.06 2.40
C ALA A 107 -10.94 -2.33 1.66
N ILE A 108 -11.34 -1.59 0.64
CA ILE A 108 -10.47 -0.68 -0.12
C ILE A 108 -10.99 0.74 0.11
N ILE A 109 -10.06 1.65 0.41
CA ILE A 109 -10.25 3.10 0.39
C ILE A 109 -9.69 3.59 -0.95
N PRO A 110 -10.54 3.91 -1.93
CA PRO A 110 -10.09 4.36 -3.24
C PRO A 110 -9.32 5.69 -3.16
N GLU A 111 -8.26 5.82 -3.96
CA GLU A 111 -7.49 7.07 -4.05
C GLU A 111 -8.32 8.25 -4.57
N ASP A 112 -9.29 7.98 -5.45
CA ASP A 112 -10.13 9.00 -6.07
C ASP A 112 -11.19 9.61 -5.13
N GLY A 113 -11.24 9.15 -3.88
CA GLY A 113 -12.21 9.60 -2.88
C GLY A 113 -13.62 9.04 -3.08
N SER A 114 -13.78 8.05 -3.95
CA SER A 114 -15.02 7.29 -4.05
C SER A 114 -15.30 6.48 -2.78
N GLU A 115 -16.52 5.94 -2.70
CA GLU A 115 -17.02 5.30 -1.48
C GLU A 115 -16.20 4.06 -1.13
N LEU A 116 -15.82 3.95 0.15
CA LEU A 116 -15.17 2.76 0.69
C LEU A 116 -16.06 1.54 0.43
N THR A 117 -15.46 0.49 -0.12
CA THR A 117 -16.17 -0.75 -0.44
C THR A 117 -15.62 -1.88 0.42
N PHE A 118 -16.49 -2.52 1.20
CA PHE A 118 -16.15 -3.75 1.92
C PHE A 118 -16.17 -4.94 0.96
N THR A 119 -15.06 -5.66 0.88
CA THR A 119 -14.91 -6.89 0.10
C THR A 119 -15.16 -8.14 0.94
N LYS A 120 -15.02 -8.01 2.28
CA LYS A 120 -15.31 -9.07 3.27
C LYS A 120 -15.82 -8.50 4.58
N GLU A 121 -16.59 -9.30 5.30
CA GLU A 121 -16.91 -9.00 6.71
C GLU A 121 -15.64 -9.07 7.57
N ILE A 122 -15.49 -8.10 8.47
CA ILE A 122 -14.40 -8.08 9.44
C ILE A 122 -14.75 -9.03 10.57
N VAL A 123 -13.85 -9.97 10.87
CA VAL A 123 -13.95 -10.83 12.05
C VAL A 123 -13.23 -10.13 13.20
N TRP A 124 -13.97 -9.81 14.25
CA TRP A 124 -13.44 -9.16 15.44
C TRP A 124 -12.81 -10.18 16.39
N PHE A 125 -12.07 -9.70 17.39
CA PHE A 125 -11.37 -10.54 18.36
C PHE A 125 -12.29 -11.51 19.14
N SER A 126 -13.58 -11.20 19.24
CA SER A 126 -14.65 -12.05 19.80
C SER A 126 -15.01 -13.24 18.90
N ASN A 127 -14.35 -13.38 17.75
CA ASN A 127 -14.69 -14.32 16.68
C ASN A 127 -16.12 -14.10 16.13
N SER A 128 -16.58 -12.84 16.13
CA SER A 128 -17.87 -12.42 15.59
C SER A 128 -17.68 -11.39 14.49
N THR A 129 -18.68 -11.24 13.62
CA THR A 129 -18.78 -10.12 12.67
C THR A 129 -19.67 -8.99 13.19
N GLU A 130 -20.32 -9.20 14.35
CA GLU A 130 -21.00 -8.15 15.10
C GLU A 130 -19.99 -7.09 15.53
N TYR A 131 -20.31 -5.83 15.24
CA TYR A 131 -19.49 -4.70 15.65
C TYR A 131 -19.25 -4.74 17.17
N PRO A 132 -17.98 -4.74 17.62
CA PRO A 132 -17.69 -4.66 19.03
C PRO A 132 -18.16 -3.30 19.51
N ASP A 133 -18.61 -3.26 20.75
CA ASP A 133 -18.79 -1.98 21.41
C ASP A 133 -17.41 -1.32 21.52
N LEU A 134 -17.15 -0.35 20.63
CA LEU A 134 -15.92 0.45 20.63
C LEU A 134 -15.93 1.44 21.78
N ASP A 135 -17.08 1.62 22.42
CA ASP A 135 -17.28 2.47 23.56
C ASP A 135 -17.28 1.66 24.86
N VAL A 136 -16.16 0.99 25.14
CA VAL A 136 -15.90 0.25 26.38
C VAL A 136 -15.73 1.23 27.56
N ARG A 137 -16.78 1.99 27.85
CA ARG A 137 -16.90 2.86 29.01
C ARG A 137 -18.12 2.40 29.81
N GLU A 138 -18.09 2.67 31.11
CA GLU A 138 -19.30 2.54 31.92
C GLU A 138 -20.44 3.34 31.27
N PRO A 139 -21.67 2.81 31.22
CA PRO A 139 -22.80 3.50 30.64
C PRO A 139 -22.87 4.93 31.17
N PHE A 140 -22.85 5.90 30.26
CA PHE A 140 -22.93 7.31 30.62
C PHE A 140 -24.03 7.97 29.81
N HIS A 141 -24.71 8.91 30.45
CA HIS A 141 -25.77 9.65 29.80
C HIS A 141 -25.21 10.50 28.65
N TYR A 142 -25.78 10.33 27.46
CA TYR A 142 -25.50 11.19 26.31
C TYR A 142 -26.78 11.79 25.72
N TRP A 143 -26.65 12.98 25.14
CA TRP A 143 -27.74 13.63 24.41
C TRP A 143 -27.72 13.14 22.95
N SER A 144 -28.76 12.42 22.52
CA SER A 144 -28.91 11.97 21.14
C SER A 144 -29.48 13.11 20.27
N CYS A 145 -28.70 13.63 19.33
CA CYS A 145 -29.17 14.66 18.39
C CYS A 145 -30.22 14.14 17.40
N GLU A 146 -30.16 12.86 17.04
CA GLU A 146 -31.11 12.21 16.12
C GLU A 146 -32.48 12.03 16.77
N HIS A 147 -32.50 11.68 18.06
CA HIS A 147 -33.73 11.37 18.79
C HIS A 147 -34.18 12.49 19.75
N SER A 148 -33.38 13.55 19.89
CA SER A 148 -33.63 14.69 20.79
C SER A 148 -33.94 14.29 22.25
N GLU A 149 -33.26 13.25 22.76
CA GLU A 149 -33.46 12.73 24.11
C GLU A 149 -32.16 12.27 24.78
N LEU A 150 -32.18 12.16 26.11
CA LEU A 150 -31.11 11.57 26.91
C LEU A 150 -31.16 10.04 26.81
N ARG A 151 -30.08 9.42 26.37
CA ARG A 151 -29.90 7.96 26.33
C ARG A 151 -28.76 7.52 27.23
N TYR A 152 -28.76 6.24 27.57
CA TYR A 152 -27.70 5.54 28.28
C TYR A 152 -26.86 4.73 27.29
#